data_AF-A0AAP0KMZ5-F1
#
_entry.id   AF-A0AAP0KMZ5-F1
#
_cell.length_a   1.000
_cell.length_b   1.000
_cell.length_c   1.000
_cell.angle_alpha   90.00
_cell.angle_beta   90.00
_cell.angle_gamma   90.00
#
_symmetry.space_group_name_H-M   'P 1'
#
loop_
_entity.id
_entity.type
_entity.pdbx_description
1 polymer ?
#
loop_
_entity_poly.entity_id
_entity_poly.type
_entity_poly.pdbx_seq_one_letter_code
_entity_poly.pdbx_strand_id
1 'polypeptide(L)'
;MDEEGDGVDPAIARRRMVAQVAKNSFIQNVIPFFIELKQLLDSKNSPLIGCLMECLRVLLKDCKNEIEDILVADKQLQKELIYDMQKYEAANMKATVSEAINNMQRSKSYVSPLQGRGSSISRLAHNPQVCSNLVKQLGSA
;
A
#
# COMPACT_ATOMS: atom_id res chain seq x y z
N MET A 1 -18.94 -38.83 -13.28
CA MET A 1 -17.76 -39.71 -13.28
C MET A 1 -17.01 -39.43 -14.57
N ASP A 2 -16.66 -38.17 -14.85
CA ASP A 2 -15.69 -37.28 -14.17
C ASP A 2 -14.37 -37.41 -14.92
N GLU A 3 -13.99 -36.39 -15.69
CA GLU A 3 -12.59 -36.04 -16.00
C GLU A 3 -12.65 -34.63 -16.62
N GLU A 4 -12.86 -33.63 -15.76
CA GLU A 4 -12.68 -32.21 -16.09
C GLU A 4 -11.17 -31.98 -16.28
N GLY A 5 -10.71 -32.02 -17.53
CA GLY A 5 -9.31 -31.80 -17.87
C GLY A 5 -8.90 -30.35 -17.62
N ASP A 6 -8.31 -30.08 -16.44
CA ASP A 6 -7.56 -28.85 -16.16
C ASP A 6 -6.26 -28.84 -16.99
N GLY A 7 -6.41 -28.57 -18.29
CA GLY A 7 -5.33 -28.37 -19.23
C GLY A 7 -4.68 -27.01 -19.00
N VAL A 8 -3.76 -26.92 -18.03
CA VAL A 8 -2.91 -25.73 -17.88
C VAL A 8 -2.11 -25.54 -19.16
N ASP A 9 -2.38 -24.45 -19.88
CA ASP A 9 -1.66 -24.08 -21.10
C ASP A 9 -0.13 -24.17 -20.86
N PRO A 10 0.62 -24.92 -21.70
CA PRO A 10 2.05 -25.11 -21.51
C PRO A 10 2.84 -23.78 -21.46
N ALA A 11 2.35 -22.70 -22.06
CA ALA A 11 2.92 -21.37 -21.93
C ALA A 11 2.72 -20.78 -20.52
N ILE A 12 1.55 -20.98 -19.90
CA ILE A 12 1.27 -20.57 -18.52
C ILE A 12 2.14 -21.38 -17.55
N ALA A 13 2.24 -22.69 -17.75
CA ALA A 13 3.10 -23.56 -16.95
C ALA A 13 4.57 -23.11 -16.97
N ARG A 14 5.13 -22.83 -18.15
CA ARG A 14 6.52 -22.33 -18.29
C ARG A 14 6.72 -20.98 -17.59
N ARG A 15 5.79 -20.04 -17.75
CA ARG A 15 5.88 -18.73 -17.05
C ARG A 15 5.92 -18.89 -15.54
N ARG A 16 5.07 -19.78 -14.98
CA ARG A 16 5.07 -20.08 -13.55
C ARG A 16 6.42 -20.65 -13.09
N MET A 17 6.99 -21.59 -13.84
CA MET A 17 8.31 -22.14 -13.53
C MET A 17 9.40 -21.06 -13.52
N VAL A 18 9.44 -20.21 -14.55
CA VAL A 18 10.43 -19.11 -14.61
C VAL A 18 10.28 -18.15 -13.44
N ALA A 19 9.04 -17.78 -13.08
CA ALA A 19 8.78 -16.93 -11.93
C ALA A 19 9.24 -17.57 -10.61
N GLN A 20 9.01 -18.87 -10.42
CA GLN A 20 9.50 -19.59 -9.23
C GLN A 20 11.02 -19.63 -9.17
N VAL A 21 11.72 -19.85 -10.28
CA VAL A 21 13.20 -19.82 -10.32
C VAL A 21 13.72 -18.42 -9.96
N ALA A 22 13.11 -17.37 -10.51
CA ALA A 22 13.47 -16.00 -10.19
C ALA A 22 13.25 -15.69 -8.70
N LYS A 23 12.10 -16.09 -8.14
CA LYS A 23 11.77 -15.95 -6.72
C LYS A 23 12.78 -16.69 -5.83
N ASN A 24 13.10 -17.93 -6.17
CA ASN A 24 14.05 -18.75 -5.42
C ASN A 24 15.46 -18.16 -5.46
N SER A 25 15.90 -17.68 -6.63
CA SER A 25 17.19 -16.99 -6.76
C SER A 25 17.23 -15.71 -5.93
N PHE A 26 16.14 -14.94 -5.89
CA PHE A 26 16.04 -13.76 -5.04
C PHE A 26 16.14 -14.12 -3.55
N ILE A 27 15.39 -15.12 -3.10
CA ILE A 27 15.40 -15.57 -1.71
C ILE A 27 16.79 -16.06 -1.30
N GLN A 28 17.41 -16.91 -2.13
CA GLN A 28 18.70 -17.53 -1.80
C GLN A 28 19.87 -16.56 -1.86
N ASN A 29 19.85 -15.62 -2.81
CA ASN A 29 20.98 -14.73 -3.01
C ASN A 29 20.77 -13.37 -2.36
N VAL A 30 19.61 -12.76 -2.54
CA VAL A 30 19.40 -11.35 -2.18
C VAL A 30 19.09 -11.17 -0.70
N ILE A 31 18.22 -12.01 -0.12
CA ILE A 31 17.82 -11.87 1.29
C ILE A 31 18.99 -11.96 2.28
N PRO A 32 19.95 -12.91 2.15
CA PRO A 32 21.11 -12.95 3.04
C PRO A 32 21.90 -11.65 3.06
N PHE A 33 22.11 -11.02 1.90
CA PHE A 33 22.78 -9.72 1.83
C PHE A 33 22.03 -8.61 2.59
N PHE A 34 20.69 -8.61 2.54
CA PHE A 34 19.89 -7.65 3.29
C PHE A 34 19.95 -7.88 4.81
N ILE A 35 20.04 -9.15 5.26
CA ILE A 35 20.20 -9.49 6.68
C ILE A 35 21.55 -9.00 7.19
N GLU A 36 22.63 -9.27 6.46
CA GLU A 36 23.97 -8.79 6.80
C GLU A 36 24.03 -7.26 6.83
N LEU A 37 23.41 -6.60 5.83
CA LEU A 37 23.30 -5.16 5.78
C LEU A 37 22.53 -4.61 6.99
N LYS A 38 21.44 -5.25 7.40
CA LYS A 38 20.68 -4.87 8.60
C LYS A 38 21.56 -4.89 9.84
N GLN A 39 22.25 -6.00 10.08
CA GLN A 39 23.14 -6.16 11.23
C GLN A 39 24.24 -5.10 11.25
N LEU A 40 24.80 -4.79 10.07
CA LEU A 40 25.80 -3.73 9.93
C LEU A 40 25.22 -2.34 10.29
N LEU A 41 24.04 -2.00 9.78
CA LEU A 41 23.39 -0.72 10.08
C LEU A 41 23.00 -0.60 11.56
N ASP A 42 22.50 -1.68 12.16
CA ASP A 42 22.16 -1.73 13.59
C ASP A 42 23.40 -1.53 14.46
N SER A 43 24.50 -2.23 14.14
CA SER A 43 25.75 -2.11 14.92
C SER A 43 26.31 -0.68 14.94
N LYS A 44 25.98 0.12 13.93
CA LYS A 44 26.41 1.51 13.79
C LYS A 44 25.35 2.52 14.24
N ASN A 45 24.21 2.08 14.77
CA ASN A 45 23.05 2.93 15.07
C ASN A 45 22.69 3.85 13.89
N SER A 46 22.76 3.30 12.68
CA SER A 46 22.60 4.09 11.46
C SER A 46 21.15 4.54 11.29
N PRO A 47 20.89 5.81 10.91
CA PRO A 47 19.54 6.29 10.62
C PRO A 47 18.91 5.61 9.40
N LEU A 48 19.70 4.90 8.59
CA LEU A 48 19.24 4.18 7.41
C LEU A 48 18.47 2.90 7.73
N ILE A 49 18.48 2.43 8.98
CA ILE A 49 17.81 1.19 9.37
C ILE A 49 16.31 1.22 9.03
N GLY A 50 15.64 2.36 9.24
CA GLY A 50 14.23 2.51 8.90
C GLY A 50 13.97 2.36 7.40
N CYS A 51 14.83 2.96 6.56
CA CYS A 51 14.74 2.81 5.11
C CYS A 51 14.98 1.36 4.66
N LEU A 52 15.89 0.64 5.33
CA LEU A 52 16.15 -0.77 5.03
C LEU A 52 14.94 -1.65 5.37
N MET A 53 14.33 -1.45 6.54
CA MET A 53 13.16 -2.21 6.96
C MET A 53 11.97 -1.98 6.03
N GLU A 54 11.76 -0.74 5.59
CA GLU A 54 10.75 -0.40 4.59
C GLU A 54 11.04 -1.08 3.23
N CYS A 55 12.31 -1.10 2.82
CA CYS A 55 12.73 -1.80 1.60
C CYS A 55 12.45 -3.31 1.69
N LEU A 56 12.84 -3.97 2.79
CA LEU A 56 12.58 -5.38 3.05
C LEU A 56 11.09 -5.70 3.03
N ARG A 57 10.26 -4.87 3.66
CA ARG A 57 8.80 -5.02 3.65
C ARG A 57 8.22 -5.00 2.24
N VAL A 58 8.69 -4.09 1.38
CA VAL A 58 8.25 -3.99 -0.02
C VAL A 58 8.76 -5.17 -0.85
N LEU A 59 10.01 -5.57 -0.65
CA LEU A 59 10.63 -6.69 -1.36
C LEU A 59 9.94 -8.03 -1.06
N LEU A 60 9.53 -8.24 0.20
CA LEU A 60 8.95 -9.50 0.66
C LEU A 60 7.42 -9.54 0.59
N LYS A 61 6.76 -8.44 0.18
CA LYS A 61 5.28 -8.33 0.23
C LYS A 61 4.54 -9.44 -0.52
N ASP A 62 5.13 -9.99 -1.57
CA ASP A 62 4.54 -11.03 -2.41
C ASP A 62 4.92 -12.45 -1.92
N CYS A 63 5.78 -12.56 -0.90
CA CYS A 63 6.28 -13.81 -0.32
C CYS A 63 5.79 -14.02 1.13
N LYS A 64 4.66 -13.41 1.52
CA LYS A 64 4.14 -13.45 2.91
C LYS A 64 3.97 -14.84 3.48
N ASN A 65 3.45 -15.77 2.68
CA ASN A 65 3.19 -17.14 3.11
C ASN A 65 4.49 -17.94 3.35
N GLU A 66 5.61 -17.46 2.82
CA GLU A 66 6.92 -18.12 2.87
C GLU A 66 7.88 -17.36 3.81
N ILE A 67 7.44 -16.26 4.42
CA ILE A 67 8.32 -15.40 5.22
C ILE A 67 8.90 -16.13 6.44
N GLU A 68 8.13 -17.08 6.98
CA GLU A 68 8.58 -17.91 8.10
C GLU A 68 9.74 -18.83 7.70
N ASP A 69 9.70 -19.36 6.48
CA ASP A 69 10.74 -20.24 5.93
C ASP A 69 11.96 -19.45 5.46
N ILE A 70 11.75 -18.28 4.85
CA ILE A 70 12.82 -17.41 4.33
C ILE A 70 13.70 -16.87 5.46
N LEU A 71 13.11 -16.53 6.61
CA LEU A 71 13.80 -15.84 7.72
C LEU A 71 14.03 -16.73 8.94
N VAL A 72 14.15 -18.05 8.75
CA VAL A 72 14.33 -19.00 9.86
C VAL A 72 15.57 -18.70 10.72
N ALA A 73 16.61 -18.13 10.11
CA ALA A 73 17.87 -17.77 10.76
C ALA A 73 17.76 -16.47 11.59
N ASP A 74 16.77 -15.62 11.34
CA ASP A 74 16.57 -14.35 12.04
C ASP A 74 15.11 -14.19 12.49
N LYS A 75 14.79 -14.89 13.59
CA LYS A 75 13.43 -14.92 14.18
C LYS A 75 12.95 -13.55 14.65
N GLN A 76 13.86 -12.62 14.94
CA GLN A 76 13.49 -11.28 15.36
C GLN A 76 13.06 -10.45 14.14
N LEU A 77 13.88 -10.44 13.09
CA LEU A 77 13.53 -9.81 11.82
C LEU A 77 12.25 -10.39 11.21
N GLN A 78 12.07 -11.70 11.32
CA GLN A 78 10.83 -12.38 10.90
C GLN A 78 9.60 -11.77 11.58
N LYS A 79 9.61 -11.64 12.91
CA LYS A 79 8.49 -11.06 13.68
C LYS A 79 8.25 -9.59 13.34
N GLU A 80 9.33 -8.82 13.19
CA GLU A 80 9.27 -7.41 12.81
C GLU A 80 8.57 -7.24 11.45
N LEU A 81 9.00 -8.02 10.44
CA LEU A 81 8.41 -7.93 9.11
C LEU A 81 6.96 -8.42 9.06
N ILE A 82 6.62 -9.52 9.74
CA ILE A 82 5.22 -9.98 9.83
C ILE A 82 4.34 -8.87 10.41
N TYR A 83 4.78 -8.25 11.51
CA TYR A 83 4.05 -7.15 12.13
C TYR A 83 3.91 -5.96 11.19
N ASP A 84 5.00 -5.52 10.57
CA ASP A 84 4.99 -4.36 9.66
C ASP A 84 4.12 -4.58 8.44
N MET A 85 4.13 -5.79 7.86
CA MET A 85 3.29 -6.15 6.73
C MET A 85 1.80 -6.13 7.10
N GLN A 86 1.43 -6.70 8.24
CA GLN A 86 0.05 -6.69 8.74
C GLN A 86 -0.41 -5.27 9.07
N LYS A 87 0.44 -4.48 9.73
CA LYS A 87 0.15 -3.09 10.05
C LYS A 87 -0.04 -2.25 8.79
N TYR A 88 0.80 -2.45 7.78
CA TYR A 88 0.67 -1.77 6.50
C TYR A 88 -0.62 -2.15 5.77
N GLU A 89 -0.99 -3.43 5.74
CA GLU A 89 -2.27 -3.86 5.15
C GLU A 89 -3.47 -3.26 5.87
N ALA A 90 -3.47 -3.29 7.21
CA ALA A 90 -4.53 -2.69 8.00
C ALA A 90 -4.65 -1.17 7.75
N ALA A 91 -3.53 -0.47 7.60
CA ALA A 91 -3.51 0.95 7.25
C ALA A 91 -4.05 1.19 5.83
N ASN A 92 -3.64 0.38 4.86
CA ASN A 92 -4.10 0.48 3.47
C ASN A 92 -5.61 0.24 3.35
N MET A 93 -6.13 -0.81 4.01
CA MET A 93 -7.56 -1.10 4.06
C MET A 93 -8.36 0.06 4.67
N LYS A 94 -7.87 0.65 5.76
CA LYS A 94 -8.50 1.83 6.39
C LYS A 94 -8.53 3.03 5.44
N ALA A 95 -7.45 3.26 4.69
CA ALA A 95 -7.39 4.33 3.69
C ALA A 95 -8.42 4.09 2.57
N THR A 96 -8.48 2.89 1.99
CA THR A 96 -9.46 2.56 0.94
C THR A 96 -10.89 2.70 1.43
N VAL A 97 -11.20 2.25 2.65
CA VAL A 97 -12.53 2.40 3.25
C VAL A 97 -12.88 3.86 3.48
N SER A 98 -11.95 4.66 4.02
CA SER A 98 -12.16 6.10 4.21
C SER A 98 -12.39 6.82 2.88
N GLU A 99 -11.67 6.43 1.83
CA GLU A 99 -11.84 6.99 0.49
C GLU A 99 -13.20 6.61 -0.11
N ALA A 100 -13.63 5.36 0.03
CA ALA A 100 -14.95 4.90 -0.42
C ALA A 100 -16.09 5.64 0.31
N ILE A 101 -15.96 5.85 1.63
CA ILE A 101 -16.94 6.60 2.44
C ILE A 101 -16.99 8.06 1.99
N ASN A 102 -15.84 8.71 1.77
CA ASN A 102 -15.76 10.09 1.31
C ASN A 102 -16.41 10.24 -0.10
N ASN A 103 -16.09 9.33 -1.02
CA ASN A 103 -16.70 9.32 -2.36
C ASN A 103 -18.23 9.09 -2.32
N MET A 104 -18.74 8.26 -1.40
CA MET A 104 -20.19 8.07 -1.18
C MET A 104 -20.87 9.35 -0.63
N GLN A 105 -20.21 10.09 0.27
CA GLN A 105 -20.74 11.37 0.76
C GLN A 105 -20.78 12.41 -0.36
N ARG A 106 -19.73 12.47 -1.18
CA ARG A 106 -19.63 13.40 -2.30
C ARG A 106 -20.69 13.15 -3.37
N SER A 107 -21.03 11.88 -3.66
CA SER A 107 -22.07 11.53 -4.64
C SER A 107 -23.49 11.81 -4.13
N LYS A 108 -23.75 11.68 -2.82
CA LYS A 108 -25.04 12.06 -2.20
C LYS A 108 -25.29 13.58 -2.23
N SER A 109 -24.25 14.40 -2.29
CA SER A 109 -24.36 15.87 -2.34
C SER A 109 -24.76 16.45 -3.71
N TYR A 110 -24.90 15.63 -4.78
CA TYR A 110 -25.31 16.10 -6.12
C TYR A 110 -26.78 15.83 -6.49
N VAL A 111 -27.61 15.32 -5.56
CA VAL A 111 -29.05 15.21 -5.80
C VAL A 111 -29.69 16.59 -5.54
N SER A 112 -29.73 17.42 -6.58
CA SER A 112 -30.56 18.63 -6.58
C SER A 112 -32.04 18.23 -6.63
N PRO A 113 -32.89 18.64 -5.67
CA PRO A 113 -34.33 18.46 -5.79
C PRO A 113 -34.85 19.32 -6.95
N LEU A 114 -35.47 18.69 -7.94
CA LEU A 114 -36.17 19.39 -9.00
C LEU A 114 -37.34 20.23 -8.42
N GLN A 115 -37.20 21.54 -8.60
CA GLN A 115 -38.24 22.53 -8.90
C GLN A 115 -39.64 22.32 -8.28
N GLY A 116 -39.82 22.83 -7.06
CA GLY A 116 -41.13 23.06 -6.43
C GLY A 116 -41.40 24.56 -6.27
N ARG A 117 -42.25 25.08 -7.16
CA ARG A 117 -42.76 26.45 -7.31
C ARG A 117 -43.33 27.05 -6.00
N GLY A 118 -42.91 28.25 -5.59
CA GLY A 118 -43.61 29.01 -4.54
C GLY A 118 -42.83 30.19 -3.95
N SER A 119 -43.40 31.39 -4.07
CA SER A 119 -42.90 32.72 -3.73
C SER A 119 -42.48 32.97 -2.27
N SER A 120 -41.44 33.78 -2.05
CA SER A 120 -41.49 35.09 -1.35
C SER A 120 -40.11 35.57 -0.87
N ILE A 121 -40.01 36.90 -0.73
CA ILE A 121 -38.81 37.74 -0.66
C ILE A 121 -38.22 37.86 0.76
N SER A 122 -36.88 38.03 0.80
CA SER A 122 -36.02 38.70 1.82
C SER A 122 -35.59 37.98 3.11
N ARG A 123 -34.27 37.71 3.24
CA ARG A 123 -33.31 38.51 4.05
C ARG A 123 -31.88 37.93 4.00
N LEU A 124 -30.91 38.82 4.19
CA LEU A 124 -29.46 38.70 4.06
C LEU A 124 -28.83 37.48 4.76
N ALA A 125 -27.85 36.85 4.10
CA ALA A 125 -26.42 36.95 4.45
C ALA A 125 -25.59 35.90 3.68
N HIS A 126 -25.02 36.26 2.53
CA HIS A 126 -23.88 35.50 2.01
C HIS A 126 -23.03 36.30 1.02
N ASN A 127 -21.88 36.78 1.46
CA ASN A 127 -20.68 36.84 0.63
C ASN A 127 -19.45 36.99 1.54
N PRO A 128 -18.50 36.06 1.49
CA PRO A 128 -17.23 36.48 0.92
C PRO A 128 -16.75 35.52 -0.16
N GLN A 129 -16.79 36.06 -1.37
CA GLN A 129 -15.81 35.99 -2.43
C GLN A 129 -14.70 34.99 -2.16
N VAL A 130 -14.72 33.89 -2.90
CA VAL A 130 -13.82 33.74 -4.05
C VAL A 130 -12.37 33.59 -3.56
N CYS A 131 -11.97 32.32 -3.45
CA CYS A 131 -10.62 31.81 -3.64
C CYS A 131 -9.48 32.81 -3.33
N SER A 132 -9.06 32.86 -2.07
CA SER A 132 -7.76 33.43 -1.71
C SER A 132 -6.65 32.50 -2.22
N ASN A 133 -6.16 32.84 -3.41
CA ASN A 133 -4.83 32.44 -3.88
C ASN A 133 -3.79 32.96 -2.88
N LEU A 134 -3.30 32.08 -1.99
CA LEU A 134 -2.23 32.41 -1.04
C LEU A 134 -1.31 31.22 -0.73
N VAL A 135 -0.99 30.43 -1.75
CA VAL A 135 0.17 29.52 -1.77
C VAL A 135 0.90 29.69 -3.11
N LYS A 136 1.31 30.91 -3.46
CA LYS A 136 2.24 31.13 -4.60
C LYS A 136 3.28 32.25 -4.42
N GLN A 137 3.33 32.99 -3.32
CA GLN A 137 4.41 33.98 -3.13
C GLN A 137 4.80 34.18 -1.66
N LEU A 138 5.36 33.15 -1.01
CA LEU A 138 6.23 33.24 0.17
C LEU A 138 6.92 31.87 0.33
N GLY A 139 8.20 31.64 0.04
CA GLY A 139 9.25 32.50 -0.46
C GLY A 139 10.29 31.66 -1.20
N SER A 140 10.62 32.10 -2.41
CA SER A 140 12.00 32.07 -2.88
C SER A 140 12.76 33.12 -2.08
N ALA A 141 13.80 32.68 -1.38
CA ALA A 141 14.97 33.48 -1.06
C ALA A 141 16.18 32.61 -1.40
#